data_AF-A0AAJ2PHJ4-F1
#
_entry.id   AF-A0AAJ2PHJ4-F1
#
_cell.length_a   1.000
_cell.length_b   1.000
_cell.length_c   1.000
_cell.angle_alpha   90.00
_cell.angle_beta   90.00
_cell.angle_gamma   90.00
#
_symmetry.space_group_name_H-M   'P 1'
#
loop_
_entity.id
_entity.type
_entity.pdbx_description
1 polymer ?
#
loop_
_entity_poly.entity_id
_entity_poly.type
_entity_poly.pdbx_seq_one_letter_code
_entity_poly.pdbx_strand_id
1 'polypeptide(L)' 'DLEQEGYHLWTPFRKNMTGSEEHNNWKVMAMRRTIETCFSELCRLFDIEHTLTRGIAGLQLRMEQIILAHNLRY' A
#
# COMPACT_ATOMS: atom_id res chain seq x y z
N ASP A 1 -14.69 5.05 -14.21
CA ASP A 1 -14.29 3.67 -13.91
C ASP A 1 -12.76 3.63 -13.92
N LEU A 2 -12.09 2.94 -13.00
CA LEU A 2 -10.62 3.06 -12.86
C LEU A 2 -9.87 2.64 -14.14
N GLU A 3 -10.43 1.69 -14.89
CA GLU A 3 -9.92 1.30 -16.20
C GLU A 3 -10.07 2.42 -17.25
N GLN A 4 -11.15 3.21 -17.19
CA GLN A 4 -11.35 4.36 -18.09
C GLN A 4 -10.37 5.51 -17.79
N GLU A 5 -9.87 5.57 -16.57
CA GLU A 5 -8.81 6.50 -16.14
C GLU A 5 -7.40 5.96 -16.46
N GLY A 6 -7.30 4.77 -17.07
CA GLY A 6 -6.02 4.15 -17.45
C GLY A 6 -5.36 3.36 -16.32
N TYR A 7 -6.03 3.15 -15.19
CA TYR A 7 -5.49 2.36 -14.09
C TYR A 7 -5.83 0.88 -14.28
N HIS A 8 -4.80 0.05 -14.45
CA HIS A 8 -4.92 -1.40 -14.40
C HIS A 8 -4.57 -1.92 -13.00
N LEU A 9 -5.58 -2.33 -12.23
CA LEU A 9 -5.41 -2.94 -10.91
C LEU A 9 -4.91 -4.38 -11.05
N TRP A 10 -3.60 -4.59 -10.93
CA TRP A 10 -3.03 -5.93 -10.93
C TRP A 10 -3.25 -6.62 -9.58
N THR A 11 -3.95 -7.76 -9.62
CA THR A 11 -4.16 -8.64 -8.46
C THR A 11 -3.59 -10.01 -8.77
N PRO A 12 -2.81 -10.63 -7.87
CA PRO A 12 -2.28 -11.97 -8.09
C PRO A 12 -3.41 -12.99 -8.23
N PHE A 13 -3.22 -13.92 -9.16
CA PHE A 13 -4.08 -15.08 -9.31
C PHE A 13 -3.80 -16.07 -8.18
N ARG A 14 -4.85 -16.75 -7.73
CA ARG A 14 -4.67 -17.87 -6.80
C ARG A 14 -3.90 -18.99 -7.50
N LYS A 15 -3.12 -19.77 -6.75
CA LYS A 15 -2.28 -20.85 -7.31
C LYS A 15 -3.05 -21.88 -8.15
N ASN A 16 -4.33 -22.08 -7.86
CA ASN A 16 -5.19 -23.02 -8.57
C ASN A 16 -5.94 -22.41 -9.77
N MET A 17 -5.69 -21.14 -10.11
CA MET A 17 -6.28 -20.50 -11.28
C MET A 17 -5.43 -20.81 -12.52
N THR A 18 -6.12 -21.07 -13.64
CA THR A 18 -5.49 -21.18 -14.96
C THR A 18 -4.76 -19.88 -15.29
N GLY A 19 -3.54 -19.98 -15.82
CA GLY A 19 -2.73 -18.81 -16.15
C GLY A 19 -1.96 -18.20 -14.98
N SER A 20 -1.99 -18.83 -13.79
CA SER A 20 -1.39 -18.23 -12.59
C SER A 20 0.13 -18.13 -12.64
N GLU A 21 0.83 -19.03 -13.34
CA GLU A 21 2.28 -18.96 -13.49
C GLU A 21 2.71 -17.83 -14.43
N GLU A 22 1.94 -17.57 -15.49
CA GLU A 22 2.21 -16.49 -16.44
C GLU A 22 1.81 -15.12 -15.87
N HIS A 23 0.67 -15.04 -15.17
CA HIS A 23 0.15 -13.80 -14.59
C HIS A 23 0.91 -13.36 -13.33
N ASN A 24 1.30 -14.31 -12.48
CA ASN A 24 1.98 -14.02 -11.21
C ASN A 24 3.48 -13.83 -11.40
N ASN A 25 3.86 -12.73 -12.03
CA ASN A 25 5.27 -12.37 -12.16
C ASN A 25 5.92 -12.16 -10.78
N TRP A 26 7.00 -12.89 -10.52
CA TRP A 26 7.70 -12.86 -9.23
C TRP A 26 8.23 -11.46 -8.86
N LYS A 27 8.64 -10.64 -9.84
CA LYS A 27 9.12 -9.26 -9.57
C LYS A 27 7.98 -8.37 -9.10
N VAL A 28 6.83 -8.44 -9.76
CA VAL A 28 5.63 -7.68 -9.37
C VAL A 28 5.15 -8.15 -7.99
N MET A 29 5.21 -9.45 -7.72
CA MET A 29 4.91 -9.99 -6.39
C MET A 29 5.85 -9.46 -5.31
N ALA A 30 7.16 -9.38 -5.59
CA ALA A 30 8.12 -8.83 -4.65
C ALA A 30 7.83 -7.35 -4.34
N MET A 31 7.57 -6.53 -5.37
CA MET A 31 7.19 -5.13 -5.19
C MET A 31 5.92 -4.98 -4.35
N ARG A 32 4.90 -5.80 -4.64
CA ARG A 32 3.65 -5.81 -3.88
C ARG A 32 3.91 -6.11 -2.39
N ARG A 33 4.70 -7.13 -2.09
CA ARG A 33 5.05 -7.48 -0.70
C ARG A 33 5.74 -6.32 0.01
N THR A 34 6.65 -5.60 -0.66
CA THR A 34 7.31 -4.42 -0.08
C THR A 34 6.30 -3.33 0.30
N ILE A 35 5.35 -3.05 -0.58
CA ILE A 35 4.29 -2.06 -0.34
C ILE A 35 3.40 -2.50 0.84
N GLU A 36 2.91 -3.74 0.83
CA GLU A 36 2.07 -4.30 1.89
C GLU A 36 2.79 -4.32 3.25
N THR A 37 4.09 -4.63 3.26
CA THR A 37 4.92 -4.60 4.47
C THR A 37 5.04 -3.19 5.01
N CYS A 38 5.31 -2.20 4.14
CA CYS A 38 5.38 -0.79 4.52
C CYS A 38 4.07 -0.34 5.18
N PHE A 39 2.91 -0.60 4.56
CA PHE A 39 1.62 -0.26 5.16
C PHE A 39 1.40 -0.96 6.51
N SER A 40 1.74 -2.25 6.61
CA SER A 40 1.61 -3.00 7.86
C SER A 40 2.45 -2.40 8.98
N GLU A 41 3.67 -1.95 8.68
CA GLU A 41 4.53 -1.23 9.62
C GLU A 41 3.93 0.11 10.02
N LEU A 42 3.45 0.90 9.05
CA LEU A 42 2.83 2.20 9.33
C LEU A 42 1.60 2.06 10.25
N CYS A 43 0.76 1.05 10.01
CA CYS A 43 -0.37 0.74 10.89
C CYS A 43 0.11 0.35 12.28
N ARG A 44 1.06 -0.58 12.39
CA ARG A 44 1.53 -1.10 13.68
C ARG A 44 2.26 -0.06 14.54
N LEU A 45 2.99 0.87 13.93
CA LEU A 45 3.91 1.78 14.62
C LEU A 45 3.34 3.17 14.85
N PHE A 46 2.42 3.61 13.99
CA PHE A 46 1.92 4.98 14.00
C PHE A 46 0.39 5.08 14.05
N ASP A 47 -0.31 3.94 14.06
CA ASP A 47 -1.77 3.84 14.02
C ASP A 47 -2.38 4.68 12.90
N ILE A 48 -1.79 4.62 11.69
CA ILE A 48 -2.15 5.50 10.56
C ILE A 48 -3.63 5.41 10.17
N GLU A 49 -4.26 4.25 10.38
CA GLU A 49 -5.70 4.02 10.14
C GLU A 49 -6.62 4.73 11.17
N HIS A 50 -6.09 5.05 12.35
CA HIS A 50 -6.83 5.66 13.46
C HIS A 50 -6.39 7.11 13.71
N THR A 51 -6.43 7.91 12.66
CA THR A 51 -6.05 9.31 12.76
C THR A 51 -7.17 10.15 13.40
N LEU A 52 -6.90 10.79 14.54
CA LEU A 52 -7.86 11.64 15.28
C LEU A 52 -8.04 13.07 14.71
N THR A 53 -7.50 13.33 13.52
CA THR A 53 -7.54 14.67 12.90
C THR A 53 -8.93 15.00 12.40
N ARG A 54 -9.42 16.22 12.68
CA ARG A 54 -10.79 16.64 12.36
C ARG A 54 -10.95 17.34 11.00
N GLY A 55 -9.98 17.20 10.10
CA GLY A 55 -10.03 17.81 8.77
C GLY A 55 -8.89 17.36 7.85
N ILE A 56 -9.05 17.61 6.55
CA ILE A 56 -8.13 17.12 5.50
C ILE A 56 -6.71 17.65 5.70
N ALA A 57 -6.56 18.94 6.01
CA ALA A 57 -5.24 19.53 6.26
C ALA A 57 -4.53 18.85 7.45
N GLY A 58 -5.28 18.51 8.51
CA GLY A 58 -4.74 17.79 9.65
C GLY A 58 -4.35 16.35 9.29
N LEU A 59 -5.18 15.66 8.50
CA LEU A 59 -4.91 14.32 8.02
C LEU A 59 -3.66 14.28 7.15
N GLN A 60 -3.53 15.23 6.22
CA GLN A 60 -2.36 15.37 5.36
C GLN A 60 -1.09 15.61 6.19
N LEU A 61 -1.12 16.58 7.11
CA LEU A 61 0.03 16.86 8.00
C LEU A 61 0.42 15.62 8.81
N ARG A 62 -0.57 14.88 9.33
CA ARG A 62 -0.32 13.65 10.08
C ARG A 62 0.34 12.58 9.22
N MET A 63 -0.12 12.38 7.98
CA MET A 63 0.49 11.44 7.04
C MET A 63 1.93 11.84 6.70
N GLU A 64 2.18 13.12 6.41
CA GLU A 64 3.52 13.64 6.13
C GLU A 64 4.48 13.39 7.29
N GLN A 65 4.04 13.64 8.53
CA GLN A 65 4.83 13.37 9.73
C GLN A 65 5.15 11.89 9.92
N ILE A 66 4.16 11.01 9.72
CA ILE A 66 4.33 9.56 9.84
C ILE A 66 5.33 9.05 8.81
N ILE A 67 5.19 9.48 7.54
CA ILE A 67 6.09 9.07 6.45
C ILE A 67 7.50 9.59 6.70
N LEU A 68 7.64 10.85 7.12
CA LEU A 68 8.94 11.43 7.47
C LEU A 68 9.60 10.63 8.59
N ALA A 69 8.87 10.35 9.66
CA ALA A 69 9.36 9.56 10.77
C ALA A 69 9.83 8.17 10.29
N HIS A 70 8.97 7.43 9.59
CA HIS A 70 9.32 6.14 9.03
C HIS A 70 10.60 6.16 8.17
N ASN A 71 10.76 7.18 7.31
CA ASN A 71 11.95 7.32 6.46
C ASN A 71 13.23 7.64 7.24
N LEU A 72 13.11 8.35 8.36
CA LEU A 72 14.21 8.57 9.30
C LEU A 72 14.49 7.36 10.21
N ARG A 73 13.69 6.29 10.05
CA ARG A 73 13.63 5.12 10.92
C ARG A 73 13.23 5.50 12.33
N TYR A 74 12.12 6.24 12.36
CA TYR A 74 11.34 6.84 13.45
C TYR A 74 11.71 8.30 13.75
#